data_AF-A0A662V0H5-F1
#
_entry.id   AF-A0A662V0H5-F1
#
_cell.length_a   1.000
_cell.length_b   1.000
_cell.length_c   1.000
_cell.angle_alpha   90.00
_cell.angle_beta   90.00
_cell.angle_gamma   90.00
#
_symmetry.space_group_name_H-M   'P 1'
#
loop_
_entity.id
_entity.type
_entity.pdbx_description
1 polymer ?
#
loop_
_entity_poly.entity_id
_entity_poly.type
_entity_poly.pdbx_seq_one_letter_code
_entity_poly.pdbx_strand_id
1 'polypeptide(L)' 'MPVRIRRKPFKACRKCKALVERDVDVCPICNSRDFSEDWEGVVIIIDPDRSEVAKILGITRSGRYALRVR' A
#
# COMPACT_ATOMS: atom_id res chain seq x y z
N MET A 1 -28.91 11.81 -6.72
CA MET A 1 -28.08 10.94 -7.57
C MET A 1 -27.12 10.19 -6.67
N PRO A 2 -27.15 8.84 -6.58
CA PRO A 2 -26.16 8.13 -5.77
C PRO A 2 -24.78 8.28 -6.41
N VAL A 3 -23.83 8.82 -5.66
CA VAL A 3 -22.43 8.94 -6.06
C VAL A 3 -21.93 7.54 -6.38
N ARG A 4 -21.54 7.27 -7.63
CA ARG A 4 -20.83 6.03 -7.98
C ARG A 4 -19.50 6.04 -7.24
N ILE A 5 -19.43 5.34 -6.11
CA ILE A 5 -18.20 5.14 -5.36
C ILE A 5 -17.26 4.34 -6.27
N ARG A 6 -16.33 5.04 -6.93
CA ARG A 6 -15.22 4.40 -7.63
C ARG A 6 -14.39 3.71 -6.55
N ARG A 7 -14.54 2.39 -6.42
CA ARG A 7 -13.70 1.57 -5.54
C ARG A 7 -12.24 1.77 -5.96
N LYS A 8 -11.34 1.92 -4.98
CA LYS A 8 -9.90 2.04 -5.25
C LYS A 8 -9.41 0.74 -5.90
N PRO A 9 -8.56 0.82 -6.93
CA PRO A 9 -8.10 -0.38 -7.65
C PRO A 9 -7.16 -1.26 -6.82
N PHE A 10 -6.58 -0.72 -5.74
CA PHE A 10 -5.66 -1.42 -4.86
C PHE A 10 -6.25 -1.60 -3.46
N LYS A 11 -5.80 -2.64 -2.76
CA LYS A 11 -5.97 -2.82 -1.32
C LYS A 11 -4.63 -2.63 -0.61
N ALA A 12 -4.66 -2.11 0.61
CA ALA A 12 -3.47 -1.87 1.40
C ALA A 12 -3.29 -2.98 2.44
N CYS A 13 -2.07 -3.49 2.62
CA CYS A 13 -1.76 -4.38 3.72
C CYS A 13 -1.75 -3.60 5.04
N ARG A 14 -2.47 -4.06 6.07
CA ARG A 14 -2.50 -3.37 7.37
C ARG A 14 -1.16 -3.41 8.11
N LYS A 15 -0.36 -4.47 7.88
CA LYS A 15 0.94 -4.64 8.56
C LYS A 15 2.05 -3.78 7.97
N CYS A 16 2.21 -3.78 6.64
CA CYS A 16 3.33 -3.10 5.96
C CYS A 16 2.91 -1.93 5.08
N LYS A 17 1.60 -1.62 5.01
CA LYS A 17 1.02 -0.56 4.18
C LYS A 17 1.23 -0.71 2.68
N ALA A 18 1.77 -1.84 2.19
CA ALA A 18 1.94 -2.08 0.77
C ALA A 18 0.59 -2.11 0.04
N LEU A 19 0.52 -1.43 -1.10
CA LEU A 19 -0.62 -1.43 -2.01
C LEU A 19 -0.45 -2.56 -3.02
N VAL A 20 -1.39 -3.49 -3.00
CA VAL A 20 -1.44 -4.66 -3.88
C VAL A 20 -2.76 -4.68 -4.65
N GLU A 21 -2.78 -5.43 -5.74
CA GLU A 21 -4.00 -5.67 -6.52
C GLU A 21 -5.00 -6.49 -5.69
N ARG A 22 -6.30 -6.37 -6.03
CA ARG A 22 -7.37 -6.93 -5.18
C ARG A 22 -7.40 -8.46 -5.19
N ASP A 23 -6.93 -9.06 -6.26
CA ASP A 23 -6.77 -10.51 -6.48
C ASP A 23 -5.59 -11.13 -5.71
N VAL A 24 -4.68 -10.32 -5.14
CA VAL A 24 -3.53 -10.83 -4.39
C VAL A 24 -3.96 -11.33 -3.00
N ASP A 25 -3.93 -12.63 -2.76
CA ASP A 25 -4.34 -13.21 -1.46
C ASP A 25 -3.30 -13.05 -0.34
N VAL A 26 -2.01 -12.93 -0.68
CA VAL A 26 -0.90 -12.88 0.27
C VAL A 26 0.01 -11.71 -0.07
N CYS A 27 0.35 -10.89 0.92
CA CYS A 27 1.20 -9.73 0.71
C CYS A 27 2.62 -10.18 0.31
N PRO A 28 3.17 -9.73 -0.84
CA PRO A 28 4.50 -10.15 -1.30
C PRO A 28 5.64 -9.54 -0.48
N ILE A 29 5.34 -8.60 0.42
CA ILE A 29 6.33 -7.89 1.25
C ILE A 29 6.45 -8.53 2.63
N CYS A 30 5.33 -8.83 3.29
CA CYS A 30 5.32 -9.32 4.68
C CYS A 30 4.55 -10.65 4.88
N ASN A 31 4.08 -11.29 3.81
CA ASN A 31 3.29 -12.52 3.82
C ASN A 31 1.98 -12.47 4.65
N SER A 32 1.52 -11.27 5.03
CA SER A 32 0.23 -11.10 5.69
C SER A 32 -0.93 -11.32 4.71
N ARG A 33 -2.05 -11.80 5.23
CA ARG A 33 -3.35 -11.85 4.51
C ARG A 33 -4.31 -10.75 4.96
N ASP A 34 -3.83 -9.87 5.85
CA ASP A 34 -4.62 -8.81 6.44
C ASP A 34 -4.52 -7.53 5.60
N PHE A 35 -5.61 -7.24 4.88
CA PHE A 35 -5.72 -6.14 3.94
C PHE A 35 -6.92 -5.26 4.26
N SER A 36 -6.84 -3.99 3.87
CA SER A 36 -7.90 -3.00 3.97
C SER A 36 -8.14 -2.31 2.63
N GLU A 37 -9.41 -2.06 2.33
CA GLU A 37 -9.81 -1.23 1.19
C GLU A 37 -9.88 0.27 1.55
N ASP A 38 -9.89 0.58 2.85
CA ASP A 38 -9.88 1.94 3.36
C ASP A 38 -8.46 2.38 3.69
N TRP A 39 -7.80 2.98 2.70
CA TRP A 39 -6.47 3.53 2.83
C TRP A 39 -6.39 4.89 2.14
N GLU A 40 -5.51 5.77 2.58
CA GLU A 40 -5.37 7.12 2.06
C GLU A 40 -3.91 7.47 1.79
N GLY A 41 -3.70 8.26 0.73
CA GLY A 41 -2.39 8.63 0.24
C GLY A 41 -1.68 7.49 -0.47
N VAL A 42 -0.96 7.80 -1.55
CA VAL A 42 -0.11 6.85 -2.28
C VAL A 42 1.31 7.37 -2.24
N VAL A 43 2.24 6.51 -1.89
CA VAL A 43 3.68 6.73 -2.05
C VAL A 43 4.22 5.62 -2.94
N ILE A 44 5.04 6.02 -3.91
CA ILE A 44 5.70 5.08 -4.82
C ILE A 44 7.19 5.19 -4.55
N ILE A 45 7.77 4.11 -4.01
CA ILE A 45 9.20 3.99 -3.77
C ILE A 45 9.81 3.28 -4.97
N ILE A 46 10.60 4.02 -5.75
CA ILE A 46 11.32 3.48 -6.91
C ILE A 46 12.65 2.85 -6.45
N ASP A 47 13.44 3.63 -5.71
CA ASP A 47 14.74 3.23 -5.18
C ASP A 47 14.76 3.52 -3.66
N PRO A 48 14.72 2.47 -2.81
CA PRO A 48 14.69 2.64 -1.36
C PRO A 48 16.01 3.17 -0.79
N ASP A 49 17.16 2.88 -1.41
CA ASP A 49 18.48 3.27 -0.91
C ASP A 49 18.73 4.78 -1.12
N ARG A 50 18.23 5.32 -2.24
CA ARG A 50 18.36 6.73 -2.59
C ARG A 50 17.20 7.61 -2.12
N SER A 51 16.11 7.02 -1.62
CA SER A 51 14.92 7.76 -1.20
C SER A 51 14.93 8.07 0.29
N GLU A 52 14.98 9.36 0.64
CA GLU A 52 14.82 9.80 2.03
C GLU A 52 13.43 9.45 2.58
N VAL A 53 12.40 9.50 1.73
CA VAL A 53 11.04 9.12 2.09
C VAL A 53 10.96 7.65 2.46
N ALA A 54 11.67 6.77 1.73
CA ALA A 54 11.72 5.35 2.05
C ALA A 54 12.38 5.12 3.41
N LYS A 55 13.48 5.82 3.72
CA LYS A 55 14.18 5.73 5.02
C LYS A 55 13.30 6.19 6.18
N ILE A 56 12.62 7.34 6.03
CA ILE A 56 11.70 7.88 7.04
C ILE A 56 10.54 6.90 7.31
N LEU A 57 10.03 6.26 6.25
CA LEU A 57 8.93 5.30 6.36
C LEU A 57 9.38 3.86 6.71
N GLY A 58 10.69 3.61 6.83
CA GLY A 58 11.24 2.28 7.07
C GLY A 58 10.97 1.27 5.95
N ILE A 59 10.79 1.76 4.71
CA ILE A 59 10.51 0.93 3.54
C ILE A 59 11.82 0.50 2.90
N THR A 60 12.07 -0.81 2.86
CA THR A 60 13.29 -1.40 2.29
C THR A 60 13.10 -2.01 0.90
N ARG A 61 11.86 -2.10 0.42
CA ARG A 61 11.53 -2.69 -0.88
C ARG A 61 10.84 -1.66 -1.77
N SER A 62 11.18 -1.66 -3.04
CA SER A 62 10.50 -0.84 -4.04
C SER A 62 9.05 -1.30 -4.20
N GLY A 63 8.15 -0.36 -4.43
CA GLY A 63 6.74 -0.65 -4.54
C GLY A 63 5.83 0.53 -4.22
N ARG A 64 4.53 0.24 -4.22
CA ARG A 64 3.47 1.21 -3.90
C ARG A 64 3.04 0.97 -2.45
N TYR A 65 2.92 2.05 -1.68
CA TYR A 65 2.55 2.02 -0.28
C TYR A 65 1.49 3.08 0.02
N ALA A 66 0.63 2.80 0.99
CA ALA A 66 -0.32 3.75 1.53
C ALA A 66 0.31 4.53 2.70
N LEU A 67 -0.01 5.82 2.83
CA LEU A 67 0.42 6.60 3.99
C LEU A 67 -0.38 6.19 5.24
N ARG A 68 -1.70 6.06 5.07
CA ARG A 68 -2.65 5.71 6.11
C ARG A 68 -3.50 4.52 5.70
N VAL A 69 -3.68 3.57 6.60
CA VAL A 69 -4.54 2.38 6.41
C VAL A 69 -5.44 2.28 7.63
N ARG A 70 -6.73 2.02 7.42
CA ARG A 70 -7.74 1.82 8.47
C ARG A 70 -8.19 0.37 8.60
#